data_AF-A0A088T0A5-F1
#
_entry.id   AF-A0A088T0A5-F1
#
_cell.length_a   1.000
_cell.length_b   1.000
_cell.length_c   1.000
_cell.angle_alpha   90.00
_cell.angle_beta   90.00
_cell.angle_gamma   90.00
#
_symmetry.space_group_name_H-M   'P 1'
#
loop_
_entity.id
_entity.type
_entity.pdbx_description
1 polymer ?
#
loop_
_entity_poly.entity_id
_entity_poly.type
_entity_poly.pdbx_seq_one_letter_code
_entity_poly.pdbx_strand_id
1 'polypeptide(L)'
;MDNNPKKDEDIEEEITKEEQENLDELKEVIKKLEEMSKNQPPQKSRRKVISFEFGGFFHHNRVINFIFTYILTFIIAFFISELFNFVSYRDIIYFAVAILLFSIAEELIKTYVMMRYFRIILRTFGTIFYFIYLLIFFVVDQYILVESFNFINEIALPFFVLFLALTRYVLGQIIRNFLRYQTMR
;
A
#
# COMPACT_ATOMS: atom_id res chain seq x y z
N MET A 1 -37.07 50.48 41.26
CA MET A 1 -36.15 49.61 40.50
C MET A 1 -36.23 50.08 39.06
N ASP A 2 -35.28 50.91 38.66
CA ASP A 2 -35.17 51.47 37.30
C ASP A 2 -34.60 50.39 36.37
N ASN A 3 -35.41 49.92 35.41
CA ASN A 3 -34.92 49.11 34.29
C ASN A 3 -34.50 50.06 33.18
N ASN A 4 -33.18 50.20 32.98
CA ASN A 4 -32.58 50.97 31.90
C ASN A 4 -32.33 50.03 30.69
N PRO A 5 -33.09 50.12 29.58
CA PRO A 5 -32.95 49.22 28.43
C PRO A 5 -31.85 49.64 27.45
N LYS A 6 -31.14 50.76 27.71
CA LYS A 6 -30.17 51.34 26.75
C LYS A 6 -28.78 50.70 26.75
N LYS A 7 -28.50 49.73 27.63
CA LYS A 7 -27.14 49.19 27.80
C LYS A 7 -26.85 47.95 26.96
N ASP A 8 -27.88 47.31 26.41
CA ASP A 8 -27.75 46.04 25.69
C ASP A 8 -27.64 46.25 24.17
N GLU A 9 -28.26 47.30 23.60
CA GLU A 9 -28.17 47.64 22.17
C GLU A 9 -26.75 48.13 21.76
N ASP A 10 -26.07 48.87 22.63
CA ASP A 10 -24.72 49.40 22.34
C ASP A 10 -23.63 48.31 22.36
N ILE A 11 -23.83 47.22 23.13
CA ILE A 11 -22.89 46.09 23.22
C ILE A 11 -23.03 45.17 22.00
N GLU A 12 -24.25 44.97 21.51
CA GLU A 12 -24.53 44.13 20.33
C GLU A 12 -23.98 44.77 19.04
N GLU A 13 -24.01 46.10 18.93
CA GLU A 13 -23.41 46.83 17.80
C GLU A 13 -21.87 46.80 17.80
N GLU A 14 -21.20 46.86 18.95
CA GLU A 14 -19.73 46.77 19.04
C GLU A 14 -19.23 45.36 18.68
N ILE A 15 -19.89 44.30 19.15
CA ILE A 15 -19.56 42.91 18.81
C ILE A 15 -19.69 42.67 17.29
N THR A 16 -20.72 43.25 16.66
CA THR A 16 -20.97 43.10 15.22
C THR A 16 -19.90 43.80 14.37
N LYS A 17 -19.37 44.94 14.84
CA LYS A 17 -18.31 45.71 14.16
C LYS A 17 -16.95 45.01 14.29
N GLU A 18 -16.60 44.50 15.47
CA GLU A 18 -15.39 43.71 15.68
C GLU A 18 -15.41 42.39 14.88
N GLU A 19 -16.56 41.70 14.79
CA GLU A 19 -16.69 40.51 13.93
C GLU A 19 -16.51 40.83 12.45
N GLN A 20 -17.01 41.98 11.97
CA GLN A 20 -16.84 42.41 10.59
C GLN A 20 -15.40 42.81 10.26
N GLU A 21 -14.71 43.48 11.18
CA GLU A 21 -13.30 43.83 11.03
C GLU A 21 -12.42 42.57 11.02
N ASN A 22 -12.67 41.62 11.93
CA ASN A 22 -12.00 40.31 11.94
C ASN A 22 -12.26 39.49 10.67
N LEU A 23 -13.47 39.54 10.11
CA LEU A 23 -13.81 38.85 8.86
C LEU A 23 -13.12 39.48 7.65
N ASP A 24 -12.93 40.79 7.65
CA ASP A 24 -12.25 41.50 6.58
C ASP A 24 -10.72 41.30 6.64
N GLU A 25 -10.13 41.27 7.85
CA GLU A 25 -8.75 40.81 8.04
C GLU A 25 -8.56 39.36 7.58
N LEU A 26 -9.49 38.46 7.89
CA LEU A 26 -9.44 37.06 7.43
C LEU A 26 -9.47 36.96 5.91
N LYS A 27 -10.34 37.75 5.24
CA LYS A 27 -10.42 37.80 3.77
C LYS A 27 -9.13 38.32 3.16
N GLU A 28 -8.50 39.34 3.76
CA GLU A 28 -7.22 39.85 3.29
C GLU A 28 -6.10 38.82 3.44
N VAL A 29 -6.06 38.08 4.54
CA VAL A 29 -5.09 37.00 4.76
C VAL A 29 -5.30 35.87 3.76
N ILE A 30 -6.55 35.48 3.49
CA ILE A 30 -6.89 34.48 2.46
C ILE A 30 -6.44 34.96 1.08
N LYS A 31 -6.68 36.23 0.74
CA LYS A 31 -6.29 36.81 -0.55
C LYS A 31 -4.77 36.89 -0.71
N LYS A 32 -4.05 37.27 0.35
CA LYS A 32 -2.57 37.24 0.40
C LYS A 32 -2.02 35.81 0.27
N LEU A 33 -2.65 34.83 0.90
CA LEU A 33 -2.30 33.41 0.76
C LEU A 33 -2.55 32.89 -0.67
N GLU A 34 -3.65 33.31 -1.30
CA GLU A 34 -3.99 32.93 -2.67
C GLU A 34 -3.03 33.56 -3.69
N GLU A 35 -2.65 34.83 -3.51
CA GLU A 35 -1.64 35.51 -4.33
C GLU A 35 -0.24 34.91 -4.14
N MET A 36 0.14 34.56 -2.91
CA MET A 36 1.37 33.81 -2.64
C MET A 36 1.35 32.40 -3.27
N SER A 37 0.20 31.73 -3.29
CA SER A 37 0.01 30.43 -3.96
C SER A 37 0.06 30.54 -5.49
N LYS A 38 -0.37 31.67 -6.07
CA LYS A 38 -0.39 31.90 -7.52
C LYS A 38 0.99 32.21 -8.10
N ASN A 39 1.87 32.80 -7.30
CA ASN A 39 3.23 33.18 -7.68
C ASN A 39 4.29 32.12 -7.38
N GLN A 40 3.94 31.03 -6.70
CA GLN A 40 4.82 29.87 -6.58
C GLN A 40 4.75 29.03 -7.86
N PRO A 41 5.88 28.66 -8.48
CA PRO A 41 5.86 27.71 -9.59
C PRO A 41 5.16 26.44 -9.10
N PRO A 42 4.34 25.77 -9.94
CA PRO A 42 3.60 24.59 -9.53
C PRO A 42 4.60 23.61 -8.93
N GLN A 43 4.58 23.49 -7.60
CA GLN A 43 5.46 22.60 -6.90
C GLN A 43 4.97 21.23 -7.33
N LYS A 44 5.64 20.65 -8.34
CA LYS A 44 5.36 19.30 -8.85
C LYS A 44 5.23 18.44 -7.63
N SER A 45 4.00 18.08 -7.26
CA SER A 45 3.77 17.29 -6.06
C SER A 45 4.69 16.10 -6.19
N ARG A 46 5.73 16.04 -5.34
CA ARG A 46 6.61 14.90 -5.30
C ARG A 46 5.77 13.81 -4.65
N ARG A 47 4.85 13.21 -5.42
CA ARG A 47 4.23 11.93 -5.13
C ARG A 47 5.34 10.89 -5.16
N LYS A 48 6.20 10.89 -4.14
CA LYS A 48 7.38 10.03 -4.05
C LYS A 48 7.28 8.99 -2.94
N VAL A 49 6.16 8.88 -2.22
CA VAL A 49 6.18 8.10 -0.97
C VAL A 49 5.15 6.98 -0.86
N ILE A 50 4.15 6.88 -1.74
CA ILE A 50 3.13 5.80 -1.65
C ILE A 50 3.41 4.64 -2.62
N SER A 51 4.39 4.76 -3.51
CA SER A 51 4.75 3.71 -4.48
C SER A 51 5.56 2.54 -3.89
N PHE A 52 5.87 2.55 -2.59
CA PHE A 52 6.80 1.61 -1.97
C PHE A 52 6.13 0.48 -1.19
N GLU A 53 4.80 0.39 -1.17
CA GLU A 53 4.06 -0.70 -0.49
C GLU A 53 3.80 -1.92 -1.38
N PHE A 54 4.10 -1.82 -2.68
CA PHE A 54 3.67 -2.82 -3.68
C PHE A 54 4.80 -3.35 -4.58
N GLY A 55 6.00 -3.48 -4.03
CA GLY A 55 7.19 -3.94 -4.74
C GLY A 55 8.11 -2.76 -5.01
N GLY A 56 9.18 -2.66 -4.22
CA GLY A 56 10.19 -1.61 -4.39
C GLY A 56 10.66 -1.58 -5.84
N PHE A 57 10.81 -0.38 -6.41
CA PHE A 57 11.46 -0.22 -7.70
C PHE A 57 12.95 -0.44 -7.50
N PHE A 58 13.39 -1.69 -7.52
CA PHE A 58 14.81 -2.04 -7.54
C PHE A 58 15.51 -1.50 -8.79
N HIS A 59 14.75 -1.34 -9.88
CA HIS A 59 15.24 -0.75 -11.12
C HIS A 59 14.15 0.03 -11.87
N HIS A 60 14.53 1.01 -12.70
CA HIS A 60 13.59 1.75 -13.55
C HIS A 60 12.91 0.85 -14.60
N ASN A 61 13.61 -0.21 -15.03
CA ASN A 61 13.07 -1.20 -15.96
C ASN A 61 12.14 -2.18 -15.24
N ARG A 62 10.87 -2.20 -15.63
CA ARG A 62 9.82 -3.05 -15.04
C ARG A 62 10.16 -4.54 -15.10
N VAL A 63 10.77 -5.00 -16.20
CA VAL A 63 11.13 -6.42 -16.36
C VAL A 63 12.21 -6.85 -15.36
N ILE A 64 13.24 -6.02 -15.20
CA ILE A 64 14.31 -6.28 -14.23
C ILE A 64 13.75 -6.27 -12.81
N ASN A 65 12.85 -5.33 -12.50
CA ASN A 65 12.19 -5.26 -11.21
C ASN A 65 11.35 -6.51 -10.91
N PHE A 66 10.62 -7.00 -11.90
CA PHE A 66 9.87 -8.24 -11.81
C PHE A 66 10.79 -9.43 -11.54
N ILE A 67 11.91 -9.56 -12.26
CA ILE A 67 12.88 -10.64 -12.05
C ILE A 67 13.43 -10.62 -10.61
N PHE A 68 13.83 -9.46 -10.09
CA PHE A 68 14.30 -9.36 -8.70
C PHE A 68 13.22 -9.73 -7.69
N THR A 69 11.98 -9.26 -7.91
CA THR A 69 10.85 -9.55 -7.03
C THR A 69 10.52 -11.04 -7.06
N TYR A 70 10.56 -11.66 -8.24
CA TYR A 70 10.38 -13.09 -8.42
C TYR A 70 11.47 -13.89 -7.70
N ILE A 71 12.75 -13.56 -7.89
CA ILE A 71 13.86 -14.25 -7.22
C ILE A 71 13.73 -14.17 -5.70
N LEU A 72 13.44 -12.96 -5.17
CA LEU A 72 13.23 -12.78 -3.74
C LEU A 72 12.06 -13.64 -3.24
N THR A 73 10.95 -13.65 -3.97
CA THR A 73 9.77 -14.45 -3.65
C THR A 73 10.07 -15.94 -3.67
N PHE A 74 10.79 -16.40 -4.69
CA PHE A 74 11.22 -17.78 -4.83
C PHE A 74 12.07 -18.23 -3.65
N ILE A 75 13.07 -17.44 -3.25
CA ILE A 75 13.93 -17.76 -2.11
C ILE A 75 13.11 -17.86 -0.83
N ILE A 76 12.21 -16.90 -0.58
CA ILE A 76 11.34 -16.90 0.61
C ILE A 76 10.42 -18.12 0.61
N ALA A 77 9.73 -18.35 -0.51
CA ALA A 77 8.80 -19.45 -0.66
C ALA A 77 9.51 -20.79 -0.46
N PHE A 78 10.69 -20.97 -1.08
CA PHE A 78 11.52 -22.16 -0.93
C PHE A 78 11.89 -22.39 0.53
N PHE A 79 12.37 -21.34 1.21
CA PHE A 79 12.77 -21.45 2.62
C PHE A 79 11.59 -21.81 3.53
N ILE A 80 10.41 -21.21 3.30
CA ILE A 80 9.18 -21.54 4.06
C ILE A 80 8.74 -22.98 3.77
N SER A 81 8.74 -23.39 2.50
CA SER A 81 8.37 -24.75 2.10
C SER A 81 9.30 -25.80 2.72
N GLU A 82 10.60 -25.55 2.74
CA GLU A 82 11.59 -26.49 3.31
C GLU A 82 11.52 -26.52 4.85
N LEU A 83 11.39 -25.35 5.49
CA LEU A 83 11.39 -25.25 6.96
C LEU A 83 10.17 -25.92 7.61
N PHE A 84 9.00 -25.81 6.98
CA PHE A 84 7.74 -26.33 7.52
C PHE A 84 7.21 -27.55 6.77
N ASN A 85 7.88 -27.98 5.70
CA ASN A 85 7.46 -29.09 4.85
C ASN A 85 6.01 -28.92 4.36
N PHE A 86 5.68 -27.75 3.81
CA PHE A 86 4.30 -27.45 3.37
C PHE A 86 3.96 -28.02 1.99
N VAL A 87 4.98 -28.20 1.14
CA VAL A 87 4.81 -28.49 -0.29
C VAL A 87 5.67 -29.69 -0.65
N SER A 88 5.07 -30.65 -1.35
CA SER A 88 5.77 -31.71 -2.05
C SER A 88 5.84 -31.38 -3.54
N TYR A 89 7.03 -31.42 -4.11
CA TYR A 89 7.27 -31.15 -5.52
C TYR A 89 8.20 -32.22 -6.10
N ARG A 90 7.97 -32.62 -7.35
CA ARG A 90 8.77 -33.67 -8.02
C ARG A 90 10.18 -33.20 -8.33
N ASP A 91 10.29 -32.00 -8.88
CA ASP A 91 11.54 -31.35 -9.24
C ASP A 91 11.48 -29.87 -8.86
N ILE A 92 12.63 -29.29 -8.55
CA ILE A 92 12.77 -27.86 -8.23
C ILE A 92 12.25 -26.95 -9.37
N ILE A 93 12.25 -27.46 -10.61
CA ILE A 93 11.72 -26.75 -11.78
C ILE A 93 10.22 -26.50 -11.64
N TYR A 94 9.44 -27.49 -11.17
CA TYR A 94 7.99 -27.31 -10.96
C TYR A 94 7.70 -26.32 -9.84
N PHE A 95 8.52 -26.33 -8.79
CA PHE A 95 8.45 -25.33 -7.73
C PHE A 95 8.73 -23.92 -8.27
N ALA A 96 9.79 -23.76 -9.07
CA ALA A 96 10.11 -22.47 -9.71
C ALA A 96 8.98 -21.98 -10.62
N VAL A 97 8.41 -22.86 -11.44
CA VAL A 97 7.27 -22.54 -12.31
C VAL A 97 6.04 -22.14 -11.50
N ALA A 98 5.73 -22.84 -10.41
CA ALA A 98 4.61 -22.50 -9.53
C ALA A 98 4.74 -21.06 -8.99
N ILE A 99 5.93 -20.72 -8.48
CA ILE A 99 6.22 -19.38 -7.96
C ILE A 99 6.23 -18.33 -9.07
N LEU A 100 6.66 -18.69 -10.28
CA LEU A 100 6.66 -17.79 -11.43
C LEU A 100 5.23 -17.42 -11.82
N LEU A 101 4.36 -18.43 -11.97
CA LEU A 101 2.94 -18.23 -12.26
C LEU A 101 2.26 -17.39 -11.19
N PHE A 102 2.53 -17.71 -9.92
CA PHE A 102 2.05 -16.90 -8.80
C PHE A 102 2.52 -15.44 -8.91
N SER A 103 3.80 -15.20 -9.19
CA SER A 103 4.37 -13.85 -9.28
C SER A 103 3.77 -13.05 -10.45
N ILE A 104 3.57 -13.69 -11.61
CA ILE A 104 2.91 -13.07 -12.76
C ILE A 104 1.47 -12.71 -12.40
N ALA A 105 0.70 -13.67 -11.88
CA ALA A 105 -0.69 -13.46 -11.51
C ALA A 105 -0.82 -12.35 -10.46
N GLU A 106 0.05 -12.34 -9.46
CA GLU A 106 0.12 -11.31 -8.43
C GLU A 106 0.37 -9.92 -9.03
N GLU A 107 1.34 -9.77 -9.94
CA GLU A 107 1.63 -8.47 -10.56
C GLU A 107 0.44 -7.94 -11.36
N LEU A 108 -0.21 -8.81 -12.14
CA LEU A 108 -1.40 -8.46 -12.93
C LEU A 108 -2.55 -8.03 -12.02
N ILE A 109 -2.82 -8.81 -10.98
CA ILE A 109 -3.90 -8.57 -10.02
C ILE A 109 -3.63 -7.28 -9.23
N LYS A 110 -2.42 -7.08 -8.71
CA LYS A 110 -2.05 -5.84 -8.00
C LYS A 110 -2.28 -4.63 -8.90
N THR A 111 -1.80 -4.70 -10.14
CA THR A 111 -1.97 -3.62 -11.12
C THR A 111 -3.46 -3.35 -11.36
N TYR A 112 -4.25 -4.39 -11.57
CA TYR A 112 -5.69 -4.28 -11.82
C TYR A 112 -6.48 -3.71 -10.62
N VAL A 113 -6.26 -4.24 -9.42
CA VAL A 113 -6.96 -3.83 -8.20
C VAL A 113 -6.56 -2.39 -7.82
N MET A 114 -5.30 -2.00 -8.00
CA MET A 114 -4.84 -0.64 -7.76
C MET A 114 -5.52 0.38 -8.68
N MET A 115 -5.66 0.07 -9.97
CA MET A 115 -6.27 1.00 -10.92
C MET A 115 -7.78 1.16 -10.71
N ARG A 116 -8.49 0.08 -10.38
CA ARG A 116 -9.96 0.06 -10.37
C ARG A 116 -10.59 0.09 -8.98
N TYR A 117 -9.94 -0.51 -7.99
CA TYR A 117 -10.52 -0.84 -6.68
C TYR A 117 -9.68 -0.39 -5.49
N PHE A 118 -8.92 0.70 -5.62
CA PHE A 118 -8.06 1.23 -4.55
C PHE A 118 -8.80 1.44 -3.21
N ARG A 119 -10.06 1.91 -3.24
CA ARG A 119 -10.89 2.07 -2.03
C ARG A 119 -11.15 0.76 -1.28
N ILE A 120 -11.23 -0.38 -2.00
CA ILE A 120 -11.43 -1.70 -1.38
C ILE A 120 -10.16 -2.13 -0.66
N ILE A 121 -8.98 -1.86 -1.22
CA ILE A 121 -7.69 -2.16 -0.55
C ILE A 121 -7.61 -1.44 0.79
N LEU A 122 -7.90 -0.14 0.82
CA LEU A 122 -7.86 0.65 2.05
C LEU A 122 -8.87 0.15 3.09
N ARG A 123 -10.10 -0.19 2.66
CA ARG A 123 -11.13 -0.70 3.57
C ARG A 123 -10.78 -2.06 4.17
N THR A 124 -10.09 -2.91 3.42
CA THR A 124 -9.73 -4.27 3.83
C THR A 124 -8.35 -4.35 4.48
N PHE A 125 -7.63 -3.23 4.62
CA PHE A 125 -6.23 -3.20 5.06
C PHE A 125 -5.34 -4.20 4.30
N GLY A 126 -5.65 -4.43 3.02
CA GLY A 126 -4.91 -5.39 2.19
C GLY A 126 -5.19 -6.87 2.43
N THR A 127 -6.09 -7.24 3.35
CA THR A 127 -6.50 -8.64 3.55
C THR A 127 -7.10 -9.28 2.30
N ILE A 128 -7.68 -8.47 1.40
CA ILE A 128 -8.15 -8.93 0.10
C ILE A 128 -7.06 -9.65 -0.71
N PHE A 129 -5.80 -9.20 -0.60
CA PHE A 129 -4.69 -9.83 -1.30
C PHE A 129 -4.38 -11.23 -0.77
N TYR A 130 -4.56 -11.48 0.53
CA TYR A 130 -4.40 -12.81 1.11
C TYR A 130 -5.36 -13.82 0.47
N PHE A 131 -6.66 -13.49 0.38
CA PHE A 131 -7.65 -14.36 -0.27
C PHE A 131 -7.36 -14.57 -1.75
N ILE A 132 -6.91 -13.53 -2.43
CA ILE A 132 -6.52 -13.66 -3.83
C ILE A 132 -5.30 -14.59 -3.97
N TYR A 133 -4.31 -14.48 -3.09
CA TYR A 133 -3.14 -15.37 -3.13
C TYR A 133 -3.52 -16.83 -2.84
N LEU A 134 -4.43 -17.08 -1.90
CA LEU A 134 -4.99 -18.42 -1.67
C LEU A 134 -5.60 -18.98 -2.96
N LEU A 135 -6.42 -18.17 -3.64
CA LEU A 135 -7.08 -18.58 -4.87
C LEU A 135 -6.07 -18.88 -5.98
N ILE A 136 -5.04 -18.04 -6.14
CA ILE A 136 -3.99 -18.29 -7.15
C ILE A 136 -3.26 -19.60 -6.87
N PHE A 137 -2.79 -19.82 -5.63
CA PHE A 137 -2.09 -21.06 -5.29
C PHE A 137 -2.98 -22.28 -5.42
N PHE A 138 -4.25 -22.18 -5.03
CA PHE A 138 -5.23 -23.25 -5.24
C PHE A 138 -5.40 -23.59 -6.71
N VAL A 139 -5.51 -22.57 -7.58
CA VAL A 139 -5.62 -22.79 -9.04
C VAL A 139 -4.34 -23.42 -9.61
N VAL A 140 -3.17 -22.95 -9.18
CA VAL A 140 -1.87 -23.47 -9.63
C VAL A 140 -1.71 -24.95 -9.24
N ASP A 141 -2.02 -25.27 -7.98
CA ASP A 141 -1.95 -26.62 -7.40
C ASP A 141 -2.92 -27.58 -8.10
N GLN A 142 -4.21 -27.22 -8.19
CA GLN A 142 -5.26 -28.14 -8.65
C GLN A 142 -5.42 -28.23 -10.17
N TYR A 143 -5.07 -27.18 -10.93
CA TYR A 143 -5.36 -27.11 -12.36
C TYR A 143 -4.13 -27.01 -13.25
N ILE A 144 -3.01 -26.46 -12.77
CA ILE A 144 -1.83 -26.22 -13.61
C ILE A 144 -0.75 -27.27 -13.41
N LEU A 145 -0.43 -27.60 -12.15
CA LEU A 145 0.69 -28.48 -11.78
C LEU A 145 0.23 -29.78 -11.14
N VAL A 146 -0.85 -30.34 -11.69
CA VAL A 146 -1.45 -31.61 -11.28
C VAL A 146 -0.35 -32.68 -11.13
N GLU A 147 -0.30 -33.33 -9.96
CA GLU A 147 0.67 -34.38 -9.57
C GLU A 147 2.16 -33.98 -9.48
N SER A 148 2.53 -32.75 -9.85
CA SER A 148 3.93 -32.31 -9.90
C SER A 148 4.29 -31.34 -8.77
N PHE A 149 3.30 -30.59 -8.29
CA PHE A 149 3.37 -29.69 -7.14
C PHE A 149 2.10 -29.90 -6.34
N ASN A 150 2.21 -30.35 -5.10
CA ASN A 150 1.06 -30.56 -4.22
C ASN A 150 1.35 -30.02 -2.82
N PHE A 151 0.36 -29.37 -2.22
CA PHE A 151 0.39 -29.15 -0.77
C PHE A 151 0.16 -30.46 -0.03
N ILE A 152 0.97 -30.71 1.01
CA ILE A 152 0.96 -32.00 1.73
C ILE A 152 -0.38 -32.23 2.44
N ASN A 153 -0.95 -31.16 2.98
CA ASN A 153 -2.25 -31.16 3.63
C ASN A 153 -3.09 -30.01 3.06
N GLU A 154 -4.41 -30.14 3.08
CA GLU A 154 -5.34 -29.06 2.71
C GLU A 154 -5.11 -27.79 3.54
N ILE A 155 -4.71 -27.99 4.81
CA ILE A 155 -4.39 -26.92 5.76
C ILE A 155 -3.04 -26.27 5.42
N ALA A 156 -2.12 -26.96 4.74
CA ALA A 156 -0.80 -26.41 4.43
C ALA A 156 -0.87 -25.20 3.48
N LEU A 157 -1.83 -25.18 2.54
CA LEU A 157 -2.02 -24.06 1.61
C LEU A 157 -2.29 -22.73 2.33
N PRO A 158 -3.31 -22.60 3.19
CA PRO A 158 -3.58 -21.34 3.87
C PRO A 158 -2.44 -20.88 4.77
N PHE A 159 -1.78 -21.80 5.49
CA PHE A 159 -0.63 -21.45 6.30
C PHE A 159 0.57 -21.01 5.45
N PHE A 160 0.88 -21.73 4.36
CA PHE A 160 1.95 -21.34 3.45
C PHE A 160 1.75 -19.93 2.91
N VAL A 161 0.54 -19.61 2.44
CA VAL A 161 0.22 -18.26 1.93
C VAL A 161 0.31 -17.21 3.04
N LEU A 162 -0.11 -17.53 4.25
CA LEU A 162 -0.03 -16.64 5.40
C LEU A 162 1.44 -16.35 5.78
N PHE A 163 2.27 -17.37 5.88
CA PHE A 163 3.71 -17.21 6.14
C PHE A 163 4.40 -16.45 5.01
N LEU A 164 4.06 -16.74 3.75
CA LEU A 164 4.62 -16.03 2.60
C LEU A 164 4.26 -14.54 2.64
N ALA A 165 3.00 -14.21 2.94
CA ALA A 165 2.54 -12.82 3.06
C ALA A 165 3.21 -12.09 4.23
N LEU A 166 3.29 -12.73 5.41
CA LEU A 166 3.95 -12.18 6.59
C LEU A 166 5.43 -11.94 6.36
N THR A 167 6.16 -12.93 5.85
CA THR A 167 7.59 -12.82 5.59
C THR A 167 7.88 -11.73 4.55
N ARG A 168 7.08 -11.65 3.48
CA ARG A 168 7.19 -10.55 2.51
C ARG A 168 6.92 -9.19 3.12
N TYR A 169 5.93 -9.07 4.01
CA TYR A 169 5.64 -7.82 4.69
C TYR A 169 6.83 -7.38 5.57
N VAL A 170 7.36 -8.30 6.38
CA VAL A 170 8.53 -8.04 7.24
C VAL A 170 9.74 -7.64 6.41
N LEU A 171 10.05 -8.38 5.34
CA LEU A 171 11.17 -8.05 4.45
C LEU A 171 10.98 -6.71 3.75
N GLY A 172 9.76 -6.40 3.30
CA GLY A 172 9.43 -5.10 2.73
C GLY A 172 9.72 -3.96 3.70
N GLN A 173 9.40 -4.14 4.99
CA GLN A 173 9.72 -3.16 6.04
C GLN A 173 11.22 -3.06 6.32
N ILE A 174 11.94 -4.18 6.38
CA ILE A 174 13.40 -4.19 6.59
C ILE A 174 14.11 -3.44 5.46
N ILE A 175 13.78 -3.75 4.19
CA ILE A 175 14.36 -3.09 3.02
C ILE A 175 14.04 -1.60 3.04
N ARG A 176 12.80 -1.22 3.37
CA ARG A 176 12.40 0.19 3.49
C ARG A 176 13.22 0.92 4.56
N ASN A 177 13.42 0.31 5.72
CA ASN A 177 14.18 0.89 6.82
C ASN A 177 15.67 1.03 6.46
N PHE A 178 16.24 0.02 5.82
CA PHE A 178 17.63 0.04 5.37
C PHE A 178 17.91 1.14 4.33
N LEU A 179 17.04 1.29 3.34
CA LEU A 179 17.17 2.34 2.31
C LEU A 179 17.01 3.75 2.89
N ARG A 180 16.10 3.94 3.85
CA ARG A 180 15.95 5.22 4.56
C ARG A 180 17.20 5.59 5.34
N TYR A 181 17.84 4.62 5.99
CA TYR A 181 19.07 4.84 6.74
C TYR A 181 20.23 5.27 5.83
N GLN A 182 20.38 4.66 4.65
CA GLN A 182 21.44 5.03 3.70
C GLN A 182 21.24 6.40 3.04
N THR A 183 20.01 6.89 2.91
CA THR A 183 19.73 8.21 2.30
C THR A 183 20.02 9.38 3.26
N MET A 184 20.13 9.11 4.56
CA MET A 184 20.42 10.12 5.61
C MET A 184 21.92 10.25 5.92
N ARG A 185 22.79 9.56 5.16
CA ARG A 185 24.24 9.58 5.29
C ARG A 185 24.87 10.15 4.03
#